data_AF-A0A954CNG2-F1
#
_entry.id   AF-A0A954CNG2-F1
#
_cell.length_a   1.000
_cell.length_b   1.000
_cell.length_c   1.000
_cell.angle_alpha   90.00
_cell.angle_beta   90.00
_cell.angle_gamma   90.00
#
_symmetry.space_group_name_H-M   'P 1'
#
loop_
_entity.id
_entity.type
_entity.pdbx_description
1 polymer ?
#
loop_
_entity_poly.entity_id
_entity_poly.type
_entity_poly.pdbx_seq_one_letter_code
_entity_poly.pdbx_strand_id
1 'polypeptide(L)'
;MSSFDILGPDSFRRPMEIKPPTREIGPKIAGGDQNTGDFAGKLADALGEVTNLSGEVKDKAEALARGENVELHDIMVSMGKSDVAFNLMLELRNKLLEAWNTISRSAI
;
A
#
# COMPACT_ATOMS: atom_id res chain seq x y z
N MET A 1 3.79 -17.56 60.38
CA MET A 1 3.01 -16.40 59.87
C MET A 1 4.04 -15.44 59.33
N SER A 2 4.27 -15.28 58.03
CA SER A 2 3.30 -15.28 56.92
C SER A 2 3.90 -15.95 55.69
N SER A 3 3.00 -16.48 54.85
CA SER A 3 3.26 -17.32 53.69
C SER A 3 4.30 -16.77 52.72
N PHE A 4 5.10 -17.70 52.21
CA PHE A 4 5.65 -17.69 50.87
C PHE A 4 4.47 -17.53 49.87
N ASP A 5 4.22 -16.31 49.40
CA ASP A 5 3.34 -16.08 48.26
C ASP A 5 4.09 -16.46 46.98
N ILE A 6 3.94 -17.73 46.64
CA ILE A 6 3.70 -18.29 45.31
C ILE A 6 3.97 -17.28 44.17
N LEU A 7 5.17 -17.38 43.60
CA LEU A 7 5.39 -17.11 42.19
C LEU A 7 4.45 -18.03 41.40
N GLY A 8 3.29 -17.52 40.98
CA GLY A 8 2.39 -18.25 40.10
C GLY A 8 3.08 -18.58 38.78
N PRO A 9 2.83 -19.75 38.17
CA PRO A 9 3.45 -20.16 36.90
C PRO A 9 3.11 -19.25 35.70
N ASP A 10 2.21 -18.28 35.89
CA ASP A 10 1.64 -17.45 34.83
C ASP A 10 2.34 -16.10 34.60
N SER A 11 3.37 -15.74 35.38
CA SER A 11 4.12 -14.49 35.16
C SER A 11 4.99 -14.49 33.90
N PHE A 12 5.09 -15.62 33.19
CA PHE A 12 5.86 -15.77 31.95
C PHE A 12 5.04 -15.62 30.66
N ARG A 13 3.73 -15.36 30.76
CA ARG A 13 2.84 -15.18 29.60
C ARG A 13 2.38 -13.74 29.42
N ARG A 14 3.27 -12.76 29.60
CA ARG A 14 3.02 -11.44 29.00
C ARG A 14 3.55 -11.49 27.57
N PRO A 15 2.69 -11.70 26.54
CA PRO A 15 3.14 -11.50 25.18
C PRO A 15 3.76 -10.10 25.12
N MET A 16 4.97 -10.00 24.60
CA MET A 16 5.59 -8.73 24.27
C MET A 16 4.58 -7.97 23.41
N GLU A 17 3.96 -6.93 23.96
CA GLU A 17 3.09 -6.04 23.19
C GLU A 17 4.00 -5.20 22.32
N ILE A 18 4.38 -5.77 21.17
CA ILE A 18 5.04 -5.06 20.10
C ILE A 18 3.98 -4.13 19.52
N LYS A 19 3.85 -2.94 20.12
CA LYS A 19 3.13 -1.83 19.49
C LYS A 19 3.80 -1.63 18.12
N PRO A 20 3.09 -1.91 17.00
CA PRO A 20 3.70 -1.75 15.69
C PRO A 20 4.18 -0.30 15.59
N PRO A 21 5.38 -0.03 15.03
CA PRO A 21 5.70 1.32 14.66
C PRO A 21 4.61 1.74 13.68
N THR A 22 3.70 2.61 14.12
CA THR A 22 2.82 3.37 13.24
C THR A 22 3.72 4.29 12.45
N ARG A 23 4.42 3.72 11.47
CA ARG A 23 5.02 4.47 10.40
C ARG A 23 3.82 4.86 9.55
N GLU A 24 3.30 6.05 9.81
CA GLU A 24 2.46 6.75 8.85
C GLU A 24 3.33 7.00 7.61
N ILE A 25 3.49 5.96 6.78
CA ILE A 25 3.95 6.06 5.40
C ILE A 25 2.73 6.47 4.57
N GLY A 26 2.18 7.63 4.92
CA GLY A 26 1.37 8.44 4.04
C GLY A 26 2.22 9.64 3.66
N PRO A 27 2.23 10.08 2.40
CA PRO A 27 2.87 11.33 2.04
C PRO A 27 2.17 12.46 2.80
N LYS A 28 2.78 12.96 3.89
CA LYS A 28 2.36 14.20 4.52
C LYS A 28 2.85 15.35 3.65
N ILE A 29 2.06 15.68 2.63
CA ILE A 29 2.18 16.92 1.86
C ILE A 29 1.62 18.05 2.72
N ALA A 30 2.44 18.52 3.65
CA ALA A 30 2.19 19.72 4.41
C ALA A 30 2.58 20.94 3.56
N GLY A 31 1.57 21.66 3.07
CA GLY A 31 1.60 23.09 2.71
C GLY A 31 2.65 23.54 1.70
N GLY A 32 2.22 23.74 0.45
CA GLY A 32 2.98 24.50 -0.56
C GLY A 32 2.35 24.39 -1.94
N ASP A 33 1.73 25.49 -2.39
CA ASP A 33 1.19 25.73 -3.73
C ASP A 33 0.03 24.82 -4.19
N GLN A 34 -1.16 25.41 -4.26
CA GLN A 34 -2.46 24.75 -4.49
C GLN A 34 -2.58 24.06 -5.85
N ASN A 35 -1.61 24.25 -6.75
CA ASN A 35 -1.62 23.71 -8.11
C ASN A 35 -0.68 22.50 -8.28
N THR A 36 0.43 22.44 -7.54
CA THR A 36 1.38 21.32 -7.62
C THR A 36 0.93 20.14 -6.73
N GLY A 37 0.26 20.43 -5.61
CA GLY A 37 -0.34 19.41 -4.75
C GLY A 37 -1.50 18.64 -5.40
N ASP A 38 -2.25 19.27 -6.32
CA ASP A 38 -3.42 18.67 -6.97
C ASP A 38 -3.05 17.59 -7.99
N PHE A 39 -2.02 17.82 -8.80
CA PHE A 39 -1.52 16.80 -9.74
C PHE A 39 -0.92 15.60 -9.00
N ALA A 40 -0.11 15.83 -7.96
CA ALA A 40 0.48 14.77 -7.15
C ALA A 40 -0.60 13.97 -6.40
N GLY A 41 -1.64 14.64 -5.90
CA GLY A 41 -2.81 14.01 -5.28
C GLY A 41 -3.58 13.12 -6.26
N LYS A 42 -3.96 13.66 -7.43
CA LYS A 42 -4.65 12.89 -8.48
C LYS A 42 -3.85 11.67 -8.96
N LEU A 43 -2.54 11.82 -9.04
CA LEU A 43 -1.66 10.72 -9.42
C LEU A 43 -1.59 9.65 -8.32
N ALA A 44 -1.55 10.05 -7.05
CA ALA A 44 -1.63 9.12 -5.92
C ALA A 44 -2.97 8.38 -5.90
N ASP A 45 -4.07 9.07 -6.21
CA ASP A 45 -5.41 8.46 -6.30
C ASP A 45 -5.48 7.42 -7.42
N ALA A 46 -4.96 7.74 -8.61
CA ALA A 46 -4.88 6.80 -9.73
C ALA A 46 -3.99 5.57 -9.41
N LEU A 47 -2.90 5.77 -8.66
CA LEU A 47 -2.09 4.67 -8.13
C LEU A 47 -2.88 3.78 -7.16
N GLY A 48 -3.71 4.39 -6.32
CA GLY A 48 -4.62 3.68 -5.42
C GLY A 48 -5.65 2.83 -6.17
N GLU A 49 -6.25 3.36 -7.24
CA GLU A 49 -7.20 2.63 -8.07
C GLU A 49 -6.59 1.36 -8.68
N VAL A 50 -5.37 1.43 -9.25
CA VAL A 50 -4.71 0.25 -9.84
C VAL A 50 -4.36 -0.79 -8.78
N THR A 51 -3.99 -0.35 -7.58
CA THR A 51 -3.72 -1.25 -6.45
C THR A 51 -4.99 -2.00 -6.04
N ASN A 52 -6.12 -1.30 -5.99
CA ASN A 52 -7.43 -1.90 -5.73
C ASN A 52 -7.85 -2.87 -6.84
N LEU A 53 -7.65 -2.50 -8.10
CA LEU A 53 -7.93 -3.37 -9.24
C LEU A 53 -7.14 -4.67 -9.16
N SER A 54 -5.85 -4.58 -8.80
CA SER A 54 -4.98 -5.74 -8.63
C SER A 54 -5.43 -6.66 -7.49
N GLY A 55 -5.94 -6.08 -6.39
CA GLY A 55 -6.53 -6.83 -5.28
C GLY A 55 -7.80 -7.57 -5.70
N GLU A 56 -8.71 -6.90 -6.41
CA GLU A 56 -9.96 -7.50 -6.89
C GLU A 56 -9.69 -8.66 -7.87
N VAL A 57 -8.69 -8.52 -8.75
CA VAL A 57 -8.26 -9.60 -9.65
C VAL A 57 -7.79 -10.81 -8.88
N LYS A 58 -7.03 -10.58 -7.80
CA LYS A 58 -6.50 -11.66 -6.95
C LYS A 58 -7.64 -12.40 -6.23
N ASP A 59 -8.61 -11.68 -5.70
CA ASP A 59 -9.78 -12.28 -5.03
C ASP A 59 -10.63 -13.10 -6.01
N LYS A 60 -10.85 -12.58 -7.22
CA LYS A 60 -11.57 -13.29 -8.29
C LYS A 60 -10.82 -14.51 -8.81
N ALA A 61 -9.49 -14.44 -8.92
CA ALA A 61 -8.66 -15.57 -9.30
C ALA A 61 -8.69 -16.70 -8.24
N GLU A 62 -8.68 -16.34 -6.95
CA GLU A 62 -8.85 -17.30 -5.87
C GLU A 62 -10.25 -17.92 -5.84
N ALA A 63 -11.30 -17.14 -6.08
CA ALA A 63 -12.67 -17.63 -6.23
C ALA A 63 -12.79 -18.64 -7.40
N LEU A 64 -12.17 -18.34 -8.54
CA LEU A 64 -12.11 -19.25 -9.67
C LEU A 64 -11.39 -20.56 -9.32
N ALA A 65 -10.26 -20.48 -8.60
CA ALA A 65 -9.52 -21.65 -8.16
C ALA A 65 -10.31 -22.53 -7.16
N ARG A 66 -11.24 -21.93 -6.41
CA ARG A 66 -12.20 -22.64 -5.53
C ARG A 66 -13.40 -23.24 -6.28
N GLY A 67 -13.49 -23.02 -7.59
CA GLY A 67 -14.60 -23.49 -8.42
C GLY A 67 -15.87 -22.64 -8.33
N GLU A 68 -15.76 -21.41 -7.83
CA GLU A 68 -16.87 -20.44 -7.86
C GLU A 68 -17.11 -20.00 -9.32
N ASN A 69 -18.35 -19.61 -9.64
CA ASN A 69 -18.72 -19.18 -10.98
C ASN A 69 -18.18 -17.77 -11.25
N VAL A 70 -16.91 -17.68 -11.64
CA VAL A 70 -16.25 -16.45 -12.04
C VAL A 70 -15.90 -16.54 -13.51
N GLU A 71 -16.18 -15.48 -14.24
CA GLU A 71 -15.88 -15.37 -15.66
C GLU A 71 -14.36 -15.28 -15.88
N LEU A 72 -13.72 -16.39 -16.27
CA LEU A 72 -12.27 -16.47 -16.51
C LEU A 72 -11.76 -15.38 -17.46
N HIS A 73 -12.58 -15.00 -18.45
CA HIS A 73 -12.24 -13.97 -19.43
C HIS A 73 -12.07 -12.59 -18.77
N ASP A 74 -12.92 -12.23 -17.81
CA ASP A 74 -12.83 -10.97 -17.09
C ASP A 74 -11.60 -10.92 -16.19
N ILE A 75 -11.20 -12.05 -15.60
CA ILE A 75 -9.98 -12.15 -14.79
C ILE A 75 -8.76 -11.95 -15.68
N MET A 76 -8.67 -12.62 -16.82
CA MET A 76 -7.55 -12.46 -17.76
C MET A 76 -7.43 -11.02 -18.29
N VAL A 77 -8.55 -10.39 -18.64
CA VAL A 77 -8.57 -8.99 -19.08
C VAL A 77 -8.13 -8.05 -17.96
N SER A 78 -8.64 -8.26 -16.75
CA SER A 78 -8.31 -7.41 -15.60
C SER A 78 -6.85 -7.59 -15.13
N MET A 79 -6.32 -8.81 -15.25
CA MET A 79 -4.91 -9.11 -15.02
C MET A 79 -4.02 -8.43 -16.06
N GLY A 80 -4.40 -8.47 -17.34
CA GLY A 80 -3.70 -7.73 -18.41
C GLY A 80 -3.72 -6.21 -18.21
N LYS A 81 -4.86 -5.64 -17.78
CA LYS A 81 -4.94 -4.21 -17.41
C LYS A 81 -4.02 -3.87 -16.25
N SER A 82 -3.97 -4.73 -15.23
CA SER A 82 -3.12 -4.53 -14.04
C SER A 82 -1.64 -4.57 -14.37
N ASP A 83 -1.21 -5.49 -15.24
CA ASP A 83 0.19 -5.59 -15.67
C ASP A 83 0.63 -4.36 -16.48
N VAL A 84 -0.19 -3.91 -17.44
CA VAL A 84 0.09 -2.68 -18.21
C VAL A 84 0.16 -1.45 -17.29
N ALA A 85 -0.79 -1.33 -16.35
CA ALA A 85 -0.82 -0.23 -15.40
C ALA A 85 0.37 -0.24 -14.43
N PHE A 86 0.83 -1.43 -14.00
CA PHE A 86 2.00 -1.57 -13.14
C PHE A 86 3.29 -1.15 -13.86
N ASN A 87 3.48 -1.59 -15.11
CA ASN A 87 4.63 -1.17 -15.91
C ASN A 87 4.66 0.35 -16.11
N LEU A 88 3.50 0.96 -16.37
CA LEU A 88 3.35 2.41 -16.44
C LEU A 88 3.73 3.10 -15.12
N MET A 89 3.36 2.54 -13.96
CA MET A 89 3.78 3.08 -12.66
C MET A 89 5.28 3.04 -12.45
N LEU A 90 5.97 1.98 -12.89
CA LEU A 90 7.42 1.88 -12.76
C LEU A 90 8.12 3.00 -13.56
N GLU A 91 7.61 3.32 -14.74
CA GLU A 91 8.09 4.44 -15.54
C GLU A 91 7.79 5.79 -14.88
N LEU A 92 6.56 5.96 -14.39
CA LEU A 92 6.14 7.17 -13.67
C LEU A 92 6.97 7.40 -12.40
N ARG A 93 7.26 6.35 -11.62
CA ARG A 93 8.12 6.43 -10.44
C ARG A 93 9.46 7.07 -10.79
N ASN A 94 10.10 6.61 -11.87
CA ASN A 94 11.39 7.13 -12.30
C ASN A 94 11.26 8.60 -12.77
N LYS A 95 10.24 8.92 -13.57
CA LYS A 95 10.01 10.29 -14.06
C LYS A 95 9.65 11.29 -12.96
N LEU A 96 8.91 10.88 -11.94
CA LEU A 96 8.56 11.75 -10.80
C LEU A 96 9.78 12.05 -9.92
N LEU A 97 10.65 11.05 -9.71
CA LEU A 97 11.92 11.25 -9.01
C LEU A 97 12.83 12.20 -9.78
N GLU A 98 12.88 12.08 -11.12
CA GLU A 98 13.61 13.01 -11.99
C GLU A 98 13.02 14.42 -11.96
N ALA A 99 11.70 14.55 -12.03
CA ALA A 99 11.00 15.84 -11.97
C ALA A 99 11.25 16.56 -10.64
N TRP A 100 11.19 15.84 -9.51
CA TRP A 100 11.52 16.39 -8.19
C TRP A 100 12.99 16.84 -8.11
N ASN A 101 13.92 16.01 -8.58
CA ASN A 101 15.35 16.36 -8.64
C ASN A 101 15.61 17.58 -9.53
N THR A 102 14.86 17.74 -10.61
CA THR A 102 15.00 18.87 -11.55
C THR A 102 14.49 20.15 -10.91
N ILE A 103 13.28 20.15 -10.35
CA ILE A 103 12.70 21.31 -9.65
C ILE A 103 13.58 21.73 -8.47
N SER A 104 14.07 20.78 -7.67
CA SER A 104 14.95 21.07 -6.53
C SER A 104 16.29 21.69 -6.94
N ARG A 105 16.78 21.41 -8.16
CA ARG A 105 18.07 21.90 -8.66
C ARG A 105 17.93 23.18 -9.47
N SER A 106 16.77 23.43 -10.08
CA SER A 106 16.47 24.69 -10.77
C SER A 106 15.96 25.80 -9.84
N ALA A 107 15.51 25.45 -8.62
CA ALA A 107 15.03 26.39 -7.62
C ALA A 107 16.14 26.99 -6.73
N ILE A 108 17.41 26.66 -7.00
CA ILE A 108 18.63 27.23 -6.42
C ILE A 108 19.41 27.90 -7.54
#